data_AF-A0A3D4YD02-F1
#
_entry.id   AF-A0A3D4YD02-F1
#
_cell.length_a   1.000
_cell.length_b   1.000
_cell.length_c   1.000
_cell.angle_alpha   90.00
_cell.angle_beta   90.00
_cell.angle_gamma   90.00
#
_symmetry.space_group_name_H-M   'P 1'
#
loop_
_entity.id
_entity.type
_entity.pdbx_description
1 polymer ?
#
loop_
_entity_poly.entity_id
_entity_poly.type
_entity_poly.pdbx_seq_one_letter_code
_entity_poly.pdbx_strand_id
1 'polypeptide(L)'
;KLDDIARIMNPILRGWIQYYGKYNRLAMITYLRQFDMTLVAWAMRKFAKMKRRKWSAINFLYKIRNERPDLFVHWKVNLSGTFLKSRAV
;
A
#
# COMPACT_ATOMS: atom_id res chain seq x y z
N LYS A 1 5.55 -12.17 8.20
CA LYS A 1 4.54 -11.24 8.80
C LYS A 1 4.47 -9.99 7.91
N LEU A 2 3.53 -9.05 8.15
CA LEU A 2 3.44 -7.84 7.29
C LEU A 2 4.68 -6.95 7.48
N ASP A 3 5.19 -6.89 8.71
CA ASP A 3 6.40 -6.13 9.06
C ASP A 3 7.65 -6.61 8.30
N ASP A 4 7.76 -7.91 8.02
CA ASP A 4 8.87 -8.45 7.23
C ASP A 4 8.83 -7.96 5.77
N ILE A 5 7.63 -7.86 5.20
CA ILE A 5 7.45 -7.32 3.84
C ILE A 5 7.83 -5.84 3.83
N ALA A 6 7.35 -5.09 4.82
CA ALA A 6 7.71 -3.68 4.99
C ALA A 6 9.23 -3.49 5.11
N ARG A 7 9.91 -4.32 5.92
CA ARG A 7 11.37 -4.22 6.12
C ARG A 7 12.16 -4.36 4.82
N ILE A 8 11.74 -5.25 3.92
CA ILE A 8 12.43 -5.50 2.64
C ILE A 8 12.06 -4.43 1.61
N MET A 9 10.79 -4.01 1.56
CA MET A 9 10.28 -3.11 0.51
C MET A 9 10.58 -1.64 0.80
N ASN A 10 10.57 -1.20 2.06
CA ASN A 10 10.77 0.20 2.44
C ASN A 10 12.05 0.86 1.90
N PRO A 11 13.25 0.24 1.97
CA PRO A 11 14.45 0.85 1.42
C PRO A 11 14.38 1.01 -0.11
N ILE A 12 13.79 0.04 -0.81
CA ILE A 12 13.61 0.08 -2.27
C ILE A 12 12.64 1.19 -2.66
N LEU A 13 11.48 1.23 -2.01
CA LEU A 13 10.46 2.25 -2.24
C LEU A 13 11.00 3.65 -1.94
N ARG A 14 11.80 3.82 -0.89
CA ARG A 14 12.46 5.10 -0.57
C ARG A 14 13.36 5.57 -1.71
N GLY A 15 14.23 4.70 -2.23
CA GLY A 15 15.09 5.04 -3.36
C GLY A 15 14.30 5.42 -4.60
N TRP A 16 13.24 4.67 -4.92
CA TRP A 16 12.39 4.97 -6.08
C TRP A 16 11.63 6.28 -5.91
N ILE A 17 11.10 6.58 -4.72
CA ILE A 17 10.40 7.85 -4.44
C ILE A 17 11.36 9.02 -4.60
N GLN A 18 12.57 8.89 -4.05
CA GLN A 18 13.56 9.96 -4.07
C GLN A 18 14.11 10.21 -5.48
N TYR A 19 14.34 9.15 -6.25
CA TYR A 19 14.88 9.24 -7.60
C TYR A 19 13.77 9.54 -8.62
N TYR A 20 12.82 8.62 -8.82
CA TYR A 20 11.80 8.73 -9.87
C TYR A 20 10.65 9.68 -9.54
N GLY A 21 10.36 9.90 -8.24
CA GLY A 21 9.28 10.79 -7.82
C GLY A 21 9.47 12.25 -8.24
N LYS A 22 10.71 12.70 -8.45
CA LYS A 22 11.03 14.06 -8.93
C LYS A 22 10.72 14.25 -10.41
N TYR A 23 10.93 13.22 -11.23
CA TYR A 23 10.86 13.34 -12.70
C TYR A 23 9.51 12.92 -13.26
N ASN A 24 8.85 11.93 -12.66
CA ASN A 24 7.55 11.47 -13.13
C ASN A 24 6.64 11.06 -11.98
N ARG A 25 6.00 12.07 -11.38
CA ARG A 25 5.08 11.90 -10.26
C ARG A 25 3.91 10.98 -10.62
N LEU A 26 3.30 11.13 -11.80
CA LEU A 26 2.13 10.35 -12.19
C LEU A 26 2.45 8.86 -12.36
N ALA A 27 3.53 8.54 -13.06
CA ALA A 27 4.00 7.16 -13.18
C ALA A 27 4.27 6.57 -11.79
N MET A 28 4.91 7.35 -10.90
CA MET A 28 5.21 6.91 -9.55
C MET A 28 3.95 6.61 -8.72
N ILE A 29 2.90 7.42 -8.83
CA ILE A 29 1.61 7.17 -8.18
C ILE A 29 1.00 5.85 -8.68
N THR A 30 1.06 5.58 -9.99
CA THR A 30 0.57 4.34 -10.58
C THR A 30 1.32 3.12 -10.04
N TYR A 31 2.65 3.19 -9.92
CA TYR A 31 3.45 2.12 -9.34
C TYR A 31 3.11 1.86 -7.87
N LEU A 32 3.01 2.91 -7.05
CA LEU A 32 2.64 2.78 -5.64
C LEU A 32 1.24 2.19 -5.46
N ARG A 33 0.30 2.57 -6.33
CA ARG A 33 -1.05 1.98 -6.35
C ARG A 33 -1.02 0.50 -6.71
N GLN A 34 -0.21 0.10 -7.70
CA GLN A 34 -0.04 -1.31 -8.06
C GLN A 34 0.58 -2.12 -6.90
N PHE A 35 1.53 -1.53 -6.18
CA PHE A 35 2.10 -2.12 -4.97
C PHE A 35 1.02 -2.34 -3.89
N ASP A 36 0.20 -1.33 -3.59
CA ASP A 36 -0.92 -1.46 -2.65
C ASP A 36 -1.93 -2.55 -3.09
N MET A 37 -2.24 -2.66 -4.39
CA MET A 37 -3.10 -3.72 -4.90
C MET A 37 -2.47 -5.12 -4.77
N THR A 38 -1.15 -5.21 -4.91
CA THR A 38 -0.41 -6.46 -4.69
C THR A 38 -0.47 -6.87 -3.22
N LEU A 39 -0.40 -5.88 -2.31
CA LEU A 39 -0.56 -6.11 -0.88
C LEU A 39 -1.98 -6.57 -0.54
N VAL A 40 -3.01 -6.01 -1.18
CA VAL A 40 -4.40 -6.48 -1.07
C VAL A 40 -4.50 -7.94 -1.52
N ALA A 41 -3.92 -8.29 -2.68
CA ALA A 41 -3.93 -9.66 -3.18
C ALA A 41 -3.19 -10.63 -2.24
N TRP A 42 -2.07 -10.20 -1.68
CA TRP A 42 -1.36 -10.95 -0.64
C TRP A 42 -2.23 -11.17 0.61
N ALA A 43 -2.91 -10.13 1.09
CA ALA A 43 -3.81 -10.23 2.24
C ALA A 43 -4.98 -11.18 1.96
N MET A 44 -5.57 -11.11 0.77
CA MET A 44 -6.63 -12.03 0.34
C MET A 44 -6.16 -13.50 0.27
N ARG A 45 -4.93 -13.74 -0.19
CA ARG A 45 -4.34 -15.10 -0.24
C ARG A 45 -3.98 -15.62 1.15
N LYS A 46 -3.49 -14.75 2.02
CA LYS A 46 -3.06 -15.11 3.37
C LYS A 46 -4.22 -15.36 4.32
N PHE A 47 -5.28 -14.55 4.26
CA PHE A 47 -6.43 -14.65 5.15
C PHE A 47 -7.61 -15.30 4.44
N ALA A 48 -7.90 -16.56 4.77
CA ALA A 48 -9.01 -17.32 4.18
C ALA A 48 -10.36 -16.57 4.27
N LYS A 49 -10.58 -15.85 5.37
CA LYS A 49 -11.79 -15.03 5.60
C LYS A 49 -11.96 -13.88 4.59
N MET A 50 -10.89 -13.46 3.91
CA MET A 50 -10.88 -12.33 2.97
C MET A 50 -10.75 -12.78 1.50
N LYS A 51 -10.60 -14.09 1.24
CA LYS A 51 -10.26 -14.65 -0.08
C LYS A 51 -11.22 -14.27 -1.21
N ARG A 52 -12.50 -14.06 -0.91
CA ARG A 52 -13.54 -13.65 -1.90
C ARG A 52 -14.01 -12.20 -1.73
N ARG A 53 -13.51 -11.48 -0.71
CA ARG A 53 -13.99 -10.15 -0.33
C ARG A 53 -12.87 -9.13 -0.47
N LYS A 54 -12.63 -8.68 -1.70
CA LYS A 54 -11.61 -7.66 -2.02
C LYS A 54 -11.72 -6.44 -1.11
N TRP A 55 -12.94 -5.95 -0.90
CA TRP A 55 -13.21 -4.81 0.00
C TRP A 55 -12.82 -5.07 1.46
N SER A 56 -12.98 -6.30 1.96
CA SER A 56 -12.56 -6.64 3.32
C SER A 56 -11.04 -6.60 3.47
N ALA A 57 -10.30 -7.06 2.46
CA ALA A 57 -8.83 -6.96 2.45
C ALA A 57 -8.34 -5.50 2.31
N ILE A 58 -9.03 -4.69 1.49
CA ILE A 58 -8.77 -3.25 1.39
C ILE A 58 -9.01 -2.58 2.75
N ASN A 59 -10.16 -2.83 3.39
CA ASN A 59 -10.49 -2.22 4.67
C ASN A 59 -9.54 -2.67 5.79
N PHE A 60 -9.09 -3.94 5.76
CA PHE A 60 -8.06 -4.46 6.66
C PHE A 60 -6.73 -3.69 6.52
N LEU A 61 -6.23 -3.52 5.30
CA LEU A 61 -5.00 -2.75 5.07
C LEU A 61 -5.20 -1.26 5.37
N TYR A 62 -6.38 -0.70 5.10
CA TYR A 62 -6.72 0.68 5.45
C TYR A 62 -6.67 0.89 6.96
N LYS A 63 -7.25 -0.04 7.75
CA LYS A 63 -7.18 0.00 9.21
C LYS A 63 -5.74 -0.06 9.70
N ILE A 64 -4.92 -0.97 9.15
CA ILE A 64 -3.50 -1.06 9.49
C ILE A 64 -2.75 0.23 9.14
N ARG A 65 -3.03 0.83 7.99
CA ARG A 65 -2.42 2.11 7.60
C ARG A 65 -2.75 3.22 8.59
N ASN A 66 -3.99 3.29 9.06
CA ASN A 66 -4.39 4.30 10.04
C ASN A 66 -3.75 4.06 11.41
N GLU A 67 -3.61 2.80 11.83
CA GLU A 67 -2.96 2.43 13.10
C GLU A 67 -1.42 2.56 13.04
N ARG A 68 -0.82 2.28 11.88
CA ARG A 68 0.64 2.24 11.65
C ARG A 68 1.00 2.90 10.32
N PRO A 69 0.84 4.23 10.20
CA PRO A 69 1.14 4.95 8.95
C PRO A 69 2.63 4.86 8.56
N ASP A 70 3.50 4.56 9.53
CA ASP A 70 4.95 4.49 9.40
C ASP A 70 5.42 3.14 8.85
N LEU A 71 4.52 2.16 8.74
CA LEU A 71 4.88 0.81 8.32
C LEU A 71 5.40 0.78 6.89
N PHE A 72 4.81 1.58 5.99
CA PHE A 72 5.32 1.75 4.64
C PHE A 72 5.65 3.21 4.34
N VAL A 73 6.81 3.45 3.73
CA VAL A 73 7.30 4.81 3.45
C VAL A 73 6.30 5.60 2.61
N HIS A 74 5.66 4.97 1.61
CA HIS A 74 4.72 5.64 0.71
C HIS A 74 3.35 5.91 1.33
N TRP A 75 3.02 5.32 2.48
CA TRP A 75 1.73 5.57 3.15
C TRP A 75 1.64 6.97 3.77
N LYS A 76 2.77 7.53 4.20
CA LYS A 76 2.90 8.93 4.63
C LYS A 76 2.92 9.91 3.47
N VAL A 77 3.53 9.48 2.37
CA VAL A 77 3.70 10.37 1.22
C VAL A 77 2.36 10.49 0.53
N ASN A 78 1.84 11.72 0.43
CA ASN A 78 0.57 12.06 -0.24
C ASN A 78 0.62 11.84 -1.78
N LEU A 79 1.55 11.00 -2.25
CA LEU A 79 1.60 10.41 -3.58
C LEU A 79 0.55 9.29 -3.70
N SER A 80 0.34 8.49 -2.64
CA SER A 80 -0.77 7.51 -2.62
C SER A 80 -2.12 8.18 -2.28
N GLY A 81 -2.46 9.27 -2.98
CA GLY A 81 -3.82 9.86 -2.98
C GLY A 81 -4.92 8.90 -3.47
N THR A 82 -4.56 7.63 -3.67
CA THR A 82 -5.34 6.56 -4.28
C THR A 82 -5.23 5.25 -3.49
N PHE A 83 -4.94 5.28 -2.18
CA PHE A 83 -5.42 4.15 -1.37
C PHE A 83 -6.94 4.21 -1.51
N LEU A 84 -7.49 3.31 -2.36
CA LEU A 84 -8.87 3.30 -2.86
C LEU A 84 -9.74 3.87 -1.77
N LYS A 85 -10.27 5.10 -1.97
CA LYS A 85 -11.15 5.75 -1.00
C LYS A 85 -12.08 4.65 -0.52
N SER A 86 -11.86 4.16 0.71
CA SER A 86 -12.80 3.27 1.33
C SER A 86 -14.05 4.12 1.33
N ARG A 87 -15.10 3.68 0.64
CA ARG A 87 -16.39 4.31 0.78
C ARG A 87 -16.82 4.02 2.21
N ALA A 88 -16.32 4.81 3.13
CA ALA A 88 -16.95 5.04 4.40
C ALA A 88 -18.11 5.97 4.07
N VAL A 89 -19.27 5.33 3.92
CA VAL A 89 -20.59 5.90 3.57
C VAL A 89 -20.81 6.17 2.08
#